data_AF-A0A3B9P047-F1
#
_entry.id   AF-A0A3B9P047-F1
#
_cell.length_a   1.000
_cell.length_b   1.000
_cell.length_c   1.000
_cell.angle_alpha   90.00
_cell.angle_beta   90.00
_cell.angle_gamma   90.00
#
_symmetry.space_group_name_H-M   'P 1'
#
loop_
_entity.id
_entity.type
_entity.pdbx_description
1 polymer ?
#
loop_
_entity_poly.entity_id
_entity_poly.type
_entity_poly.pdbx_seq_one_letter_code
_entity_poly.pdbx_strand_id
1 'polypeptide(L)'
;MYLYLPLLLTALLFASTTATAGGLNDIEAIPHLDRSGKEAYRDFLAAERHRAFAIAPGGAWTWNGNGSSGESVAEDTLQTCEFDNGYACILYALDDKVVFDKKAWTGLWGPYLDRSAADKANTGLKRGERFYDLAFKNPQGKAMKLSDLRGKVVVLHFWGSWCPPCRREMPEMQQLHRQLGDSPDIKMVLLQVREDIGTASKWARQQRLQLPLYDSGVSKKANDSLPLANGKSIHDRYIAEVFPTTYILDKHGIVVFSNVGPISRWAEYLPLLHDVAARSGK
;
A
#
# COMPACT_ATOMS: atom_id res chain seq x y z
N MET A 1 4.64 -3.30 -63.51
CA MET A 1 4.22 -4.42 -62.64
C MET A 1 4.16 -3.90 -61.21
N TYR A 2 3.01 -3.33 -60.82
CA TYR A 2 2.81 -2.71 -59.50
C TYR A 2 2.44 -3.81 -58.50
N LEU A 3 3.27 -4.00 -57.48
CA LEU A 3 3.01 -4.93 -56.37
C LEU A 3 2.38 -4.15 -55.21
N TYR A 4 1.10 -4.45 -54.95
CA TYR A 4 0.35 -4.02 -53.78
C TYR A 4 0.84 -4.80 -52.54
N LEU A 5 1.18 -4.07 -51.47
CA LEU A 5 1.47 -4.63 -50.14
C LEU A 5 0.26 -4.34 -49.22
N PRO A 6 -0.36 -5.34 -48.56
CA PRO A 6 -1.52 -5.07 -47.71
C PRO A 6 -1.08 -4.59 -46.33
N LEU A 7 -1.63 -3.44 -45.90
CA LEU A 7 -1.57 -2.98 -44.51
C LEU A 7 -2.38 -3.96 -43.63
N LEU A 8 -1.70 -4.70 -42.76
CA LEU A 8 -2.34 -5.42 -41.66
C LEU A 8 -2.55 -4.44 -40.50
N LEU A 9 -3.79 -3.97 -40.33
CA LEU A 9 -4.25 -3.32 -39.12
C LEU A 9 -4.32 -4.39 -38.00
N THR A 10 -3.32 -4.44 -37.14
CA THR A 10 -3.43 -5.17 -35.86
C THR A 10 -4.24 -4.34 -34.89
N ALA A 11 -5.51 -4.70 -34.70
CA ALA A 11 -6.34 -4.18 -33.63
C ALA A 11 -5.77 -4.62 -32.28
N LEU A 12 -5.21 -3.67 -31.53
CA LEU A 12 -4.84 -3.86 -30.13
C LEU A 12 -6.13 -3.95 -29.31
N LEU A 13 -6.53 -5.18 -29.00
CA LEU A 13 -7.54 -5.48 -27.98
C LEU A 13 -6.96 -5.09 -26.62
N PHE A 14 -7.32 -3.90 -26.13
CA PHE A 14 -7.17 -3.57 -24.72
C PHE A 14 -8.18 -4.41 -23.92
N ALA A 15 -7.70 -5.52 -23.36
CA ALA A 15 -8.46 -6.27 -22.37
C ALA A 15 -8.53 -5.43 -21.09
N SER A 16 -9.59 -4.65 -20.95
CA SER A 16 -9.95 -3.98 -19.70
C SER A 16 -10.32 -5.05 -18.68
N THR A 17 -9.38 -5.48 -17.84
CA THR A 17 -9.66 -6.34 -16.69
C THR A 17 -10.40 -5.54 -15.63
N THR A 18 -11.72 -5.44 -15.76
CA THR A 18 -12.58 -5.07 -14.65
C THR A 18 -12.52 -6.21 -13.64
N ALA A 19 -11.80 -6.03 -12.53
CA ALA A 19 -11.90 -6.92 -11.38
C ALA A 19 -13.38 -6.99 -10.95
N THR A 20 -14.04 -8.10 -11.25
CA THR A 20 -15.34 -8.51 -10.73
C THR A 20 -15.10 -9.15 -9.37
N ALA A 21 -15.90 -8.82 -8.36
CA ALA A 21 -15.88 -9.59 -7.13
C ALA A 21 -16.16 -11.06 -7.50
N GLY A 22 -15.29 -11.96 -7.08
CA GLY A 22 -15.45 -13.39 -7.33
C GLY A 22 -16.70 -13.94 -6.65
N GLY A 23 -17.05 -15.19 -6.92
CA GLY A 23 -18.13 -15.85 -6.18
C GLY A 23 -17.83 -15.90 -4.68
N LEU A 24 -18.84 -16.18 -3.84
CA LEU A 24 -18.67 -16.24 -2.38
C LEU A 24 -17.51 -17.16 -1.95
N ASN A 25 -17.27 -18.26 -2.67
CA ASN A 25 -16.19 -19.21 -2.37
C ASN A 25 -14.83 -18.81 -2.96
N ASP A 26 -14.75 -17.72 -3.72
CA ASP A 26 -13.52 -17.23 -4.33
C ASP A 26 -12.75 -16.34 -3.35
N ILE A 27 -12.08 -16.99 -2.41
CA ILE A 27 -11.30 -16.35 -1.35
C ILE A 27 -10.17 -15.48 -1.92
N GLU A 28 -9.65 -15.85 -3.10
CA GLU A 28 -8.58 -15.11 -3.77
C GLU A 28 -9.06 -13.81 -4.41
N ALA A 29 -10.38 -13.64 -4.59
CA ALA A 29 -10.96 -12.39 -5.08
C ALA A 29 -11.15 -11.33 -3.98
N ILE A 30 -10.95 -11.68 -2.70
CA ILE A 30 -11.12 -10.74 -1.58
C ILE A 30 -9.91 -9.79 -1.55
N PRO A 31 -10.12 -8.48 -1.73
CA PRO A 31 -9.02 -7.53 -1.80
C PRO A 31 -8.16 -7.51 -0.53
N HIS A 32 -6.84 -7.59 -0.71
CA HIS A 32 -5.84 -7.39 0.36
C HIS A 32 -5.91 -8.38 1.54
N LEU A 33 -6.68 -9.46 1.42
CA LEU A 33 -6.85 -10.40 2.52
C LEU A 33 -5.57 -11.23 2.72
N ASP A 34 -4.99 -11.14 3.91
CA ASP A 34 -3.79 -11.87 4.27
C ASP A 34 -4.08 -13.34 4.58
N ARG A 35 -3.05 -14.13 4.92
CA ARG A 35 -3.24 -15.57 5.18
C ARG A 35 -4.23 -15.84 6.32
N SER A 36 -4.12 -15.09 7.41
CA SER A 36 -5.00 -15.22 8.57
C SER A 36 -6.44 -14.84 8.24
N GLY A 37 -6.63 -13.77 7.46
CA GLY A 37 -7.93 -13.37 6.96
C GLY A 37 -8.54 -14.40 6.02
N LYS A 38 -7.75 -15.02 5.16
CA LYS A 38 -8.23 -16.13 4.31
C LYS A 38 -8.64 -17.35 5.13
N GLU A 39 -7.94 -17.64 6.22
CA GLU A 39 -8.33 -18.68 7.18
C GLU A 39 -9.65 -18.31 7.87
N ALA A 40 -9.76 -17.09 8.40
CA ALA A 40 -11.00 -16.58 9.01
C ALA A 40 -12.18 -16.53 8.03
N TYR A 41 -11.94 -16.24 6.76
CA TYR A 41 -12.99 -16.26 5.73
C TYR A 41 -13.50 -17.69 5.48
N ARG A 42 -12.67 -18.73 5.62
CA ARG A 42 -13.14 -20.12 5.57
C ARG A 42 -14.05 -20.45 6.75
N ASP A 43 -13.72 -19.94 7.94
CA ASP A 43 -14.57 -20.10 9.12
C ASP A 43 -15.91 -19.38 8.92
N PHE A 44 -15.87 -18.17 8.37
CA PHE A 44 -17.07 -17.45 7.92
C PHE A 44 -17.90 -18.29 6.92
N LEU A 45 -17.29 -18.93 5.93
CA LEU A 45 -18.04 -19.77 4.97
C LEU A 45 -18.69 -21.00 5.63
N ALA A 46 -18.07 -21.53 6.68
CA ALA A 46 -18.56 -22.69 7.42
C ALA A 46 -19.61 -22.35 8.49
N ALA A 47 -19.71 -21.08 8.90
CA ALA A 47 -20.63 -20.65 9.95
C ALA A 47 -22.10 -20.65 9.49
N GLU A 48 -23.01 -20.85 10.44
CA GLU A 48 -24.45 -20.74 10.17
C GLU A 48 -24.86 -19.28 9.90
N ARG A 49 -26.08 -19.08 9.40
CA ARG A 49 -26.67 -17.74 9.32
C ARG A 49 -27.14 -17.30 10.72
N HIS A 50 -27.03 -16.04 11.10
CA HIS A 50 -26.58 -14.89 10.29
C HIS A 50 -25.10 -14.54 10.48
N ARG A 51 -24.42 -14.20 9.39
CA ARG A 51 -22.99 -13.89 9.39
C ARG A 51 -22.58 -12.79 8.42
N ALA A 52 -21.59 -11.99 8.79
CA ALA A 52 -21.04 -10.95 7.94
C ALA A 52 -19.51 -10.92 7.98
N PHE A 53 -18.90 -10.46 6.88
CA PHE A 53 -17.47 -10.28 6.75
C PHE A 53 -17.18 -8.88 6.21
N ALA A 54 -16.45 -8.07 6.98
CA ALA A 54 -16.02 -6.73 6.60
C ALA A 54 -14.52 -6.70 6.30
N ILE A 55 -14.13 -5.80 5.40
CA ILE A 55 -12.75 -5.55 5.00
C ILE A 55 -12.49 -4.05 4.92
N ALA A 56 -11.22 -3.66 5.04
CA ALA A 56 -10.76 -2.32 4.75
C ALA A 56 -9.40 -2.32 4.01
N PRO A 57 -9.06 -1.23 3.30
CA PRO A 57 -7.77 -1.12 2.62
C PRO A 57 -6.61 -1.34 3.61
N GLY A 58 -5.61 -2.14 3.23
CA GLY A 58 -4.51 -2.50 4.15
C GLY A 58 -4.63 -3.88 4.77
N GLY A 59 -5.62 -4.66 4.36
CA GLY A 59 -5.76 -6.04 4.80
C GLY A 59 -6.41 -6.18 6.18
N ALA A 60 -6.98 -5.09 6.70
CA ALA A 60 -7.88 -5.12 7.83
C ALA A 60 -9.16 -5.90 7.49
N TRP A 61 -9.60 -6.75 8.41
CA TRP A 61 -10.82 -7.55 8.27
C TRP A 61 -11.41 -7.90 9.64
N THR A 62 -12.72 -8.14 9.65
CA THR A 62 -13.47 -8.65 10.81
C THR A 62 -14.63 -9.48 10.29
N TRP A 63 -15.04 -10.51 11.04
CA TRP A 63 -16.28 -11.24 10.74
C TRP A 63 -17.02 -11.60 12.01
N ASN A 64 -18.34 -11.71 11.93
CA ASN A 64 -19.20 -12.15 13.01
C ASN A 64 -20.23 -13.16 12.50
N GLY A 65 -20.62 -14.11 13.35
CA GLY A 65 -21.66 -15.12 13.07
C GLY A 65 -22.72 -15.25 14.17
N ASN A 66 -22.75 -14.33 15.14
CA ASN A 66 -23.58 -14.44 16.35
C ASN A 66 -24.82 -13.50 16.33
N GLY A 67 -25.20 -12.97 15.18
CA GLY A 67 -26.28 -11.99 15.07
C GLY A 67 -27.67 -12.63 15.00
N SER A 68 -28.66 -11.89 15.50
CA SER A 68 -30.08 -12.32 15.45
C SER A 68 -30.71 -12.13 14.06
N SER A 69 -30.12 -11.29 13.21
CA SER A 69 -30.54 -11.00 11.84
C SER A 69 -29.34 -10.62 10.98
N GLY A 70 -29.52 -10.66 9.65
CA GLY A 70 -28.49 -10.21 8.71
C GLY A 70 -28.12 -8.73 8.86
N GLU A 71 -29.08 -7.89 9.23
CA GLU A 71 -28.85 -6.45 9.47
C GLU A 71 -28.00 -6.22 10.73
N SER A 72 -28.36 -6.87 11.84
CA SER A 72 -27.61 -6.77 13.10
C SER A 72 -26.16 -7.24 12.93
N VAL A 73 -25.94 -8.41 12.31
CA VAL A 73 -24.56 -8.91 12.15
C VAL A 73 -23.74 -8.05 11.20
N ALA A 74 -24.37 -7.45 10.18
CA ALA A 74 -23.71 -6.52 9.26
C ALA A 74 -23.24 -5.25 9.99
N GLU A 75 -24.11 -4.65 10.80
CA GLU A 75 -23.79 -3.46 11.60
C GLU A 75 -22.68 -3.74 12.61
N ASP A 76 -22.82 -4.81 13.42
CA ASP A 76 -21.84 -5.19 14.44
C ASP A 76 -20.46 -5.45 13.82
N THR A 77 -20.42 -6.08 12.64
CA THR A 77 -19.16 -6.37 11.93
C THR A 77 -18.48 -5.12 11.42
N LEU A 78 -19.24 -4.16 10.89
CA LEU A 78 -18.69 -2.87 10.46
C LEU A 78 -18.18 -2.08 11.65
N GLN A 79 -18.99 -1.92 12.71
CA GLN A 79 -18.60 -1.16 13.91
C GLN A 79 -17.34 -1.73 14.55
N THR A 80 -17.26 -3.06 14.69
CA THR A 80 -16.07 -3.73 15.24
C THR A 80 -14.85 -3.50 14.36
N CYS A 81 -14.99 -3.68 13.04
CA CYS A 81 -13.90 -3.44 12.10
C CYS A 81 -13.39 -1.99 12.18
N GLU A 82 -14.29 -1.01 12.21
CA GLU A 82 -13.90 0.39 12.26
C GLU A 82 -13.25 0.77 13.59
N PHE A 83 -13.76 0.22 14.70
CA PHE A 83 -13.19 0.43 16.03
C PHE A 83 -11.77 -0.12 16.13
N ASP A 84 -11.56 -1.36 15.69
CA ASP A 84 -10.27 -2.04 15.77
C ASP A 84 -9.21 -1.41 14.85
N ASN A 85 -9.63 -0.90 13.69
CA ASN A 85 -8.72 -0.37 12.68
C ASN A 85 -8.55 1.15 12.75
N GLY A 86 -9.50 1.87 13.34
CA GLY A 86 -9.51 3.34 13.41
C GLY A 86 -9.84 4.03 12.08
N TYR A 87 -10.41 3.30 11.13
CA TYR A 87 -10.88 3.82 9.84
C TYR A 87 -12.04 3.00 9.28
N ALA A 88 -12.81 3.65 8.39
CA ALA A 88 -13.99 3.08 7.76
C ALA A 88 -13.71 1.74 7.06
N CYS A 89 -14.63 0.79 7.26
CA CYS A 89 -14.65 -0.52 6.63
C CYS A 89 -15.86 -0.64 5.70
N ILE A 90 -15.88 -1.66 4.84
CA ILE A 90 -17.07 -2.05 4.09
C ILE A 90 -17.32 -3.54 4.19
N LEU A 91 -18.57 -3.96 4.00
CA LEU A 91 -18.93 -5.36 3.91
C LEU A 91 -18.42 -5.95 2.59
N TYR A 92 -17.77 -7.10 2.67
CA TYR A 92 -17.48 -7.94 1.52
C TYR A 92 -18.61 -8.96 1.31
N ALA A 93 -19.04 -9.63 2.38
CA ALA A 93 -20.05 -10.67 2.32
C ALA A 93 -21.05 -10.57 3.49
N LEU A 94 -22.30 -10.94 3.19
CA LEU A 94 -23.40 -11.05 4.15
C LEU A 94 -24.16 -12.35 3.84
N ASP A 95 -24.19 -13.26 4.82
CA ASP A 95 -24.67 -14.63 4.70
C ASP A 95 -24.06 -15.33 3.47
N ASP A 96 -24.90 -15.73 2.51
CA ASP A 96 -24.48 -16.44 1.30
C ASP A 96 -24.30 -15.52 0.09
N LYS A 97 -24.12 -14.21 0.31
CA LYS A 97 -24.01 -13.21 -0.76
C LYS A 97 -22.75 -12.36 -0.61
N VAL A 98 -22.06 -12.13 -1.73
CA VAL A 98 -21.08 -11.04 -1.84
C VAL A 98 -21.84 -9.73 -2.00
N VAL A 99 -21.57 -8.77 -1.11
CA VAL A 99 -22.19 -7.44 -1.05
C VAL A 99 -21.16 -6.31 -1.24
N PHE A 100 -19.95 -6.66 -1.68
CA PHE A 100 -18.84 -5.74 -1.87
C PHE A 100 -19.14 -4.60 -2.85
N ASP A 101 -19.14 -3.37 -2.36
CA ASP A 101 -19.24 -2.16 -3.19
C ASP A 101 -17.84 -1.65 -3.58
N LYS A 102 -17.45 -1.91 -4.83
CA LYS A 102 -16.17 -1.47 -5.39
C LYS A 102 -16.01 0.04 -5.41
N LYS A 103 -17.09 0.82 -5.58
CA LYS A 103 -17.03 2.28 -5.58
C LYS A 103 -16.80 2.79 -4.15
N ALA A 104 -17.54 2.25 -3.17
CA ALA A 104 -17.31 2.56 -1.76
C ALA A 104 -15.87 2.19 -1.33
N TRP A 105 -15.37 1.02 -1.77
CA TRP A 105 -14.00 0.58 -1.52
C TRP A 105 -12.95 1.61 -1.95
N THR A 106 -13.06 2.13 -3.17
CA THR A 106 -12.14 3.18 -3.65
C THR A 106 -12.27 4.49 -2.86
N GLY A 107 -13.43 4.77 -2.28
CA GLY A 107 -13.65 5.91 -1.40
C GLY A 107 -12.93 5.81 -0.04
N LEU A 108 -12.61 4.59 0.41
CA LEU A 108 -11.91 4.37 1.68
C LEU A 108 -10.42 4.75 1.64
N TRP A 109 -9.89 5.10 0.47
CA TRP A 109 -8.47 5.40 0.23
C TRP A 109 -8.03 6.81 0.63
N GLY A 110 -8.98 7.69 1.01
CA GLY A 110 -8.70 9.00 1.58
C GLY A 110 -8.22 8.96 3.05
N PRO A 111 -7.92 10.12 3.66
CA PRO A 111 -8.31 11.45 3.22
C PRO A 111 -7.33 12.07 2.22
N TYR A 112 -7.89 12.78 1.25
CA TYR A 112 -7.13 13.64 0.34
C TYR A 112 -7.36 15.07 0.80
N LEU A 113 -6.37 15.65 1.47
CA LEU A 113 -6.49 17.00 2.01
C LEU A 113 -6.17 18.02 0.92
N ASP A 114 -6.96 19.10 0.87
CA ASP A 114 -6.56 20.28 0.12
C ASP A 114 -5.30 20.91 0.75
N ARG A 115 -4.73 21.90 0.07
CA ARG A 115 -3.50 22.55 0.53
C ARG A 115 -3.65 23.18 1.92
N SER A 116 -4.76 23.85 2.21
CA SER A 116 -4.99 24.56 3.47
C SER A 116 -5.12 23.61 4.65
N ALA A 117 -5.89 22.52 4.46
CA ALA A 117 -6.04 21.47 5.45
C ALA A 117 -4.73 20.72 5.66
N ALA A 118 -4.02 20.37 4.59
CA ALA A 118 -2.73 19.70 4.71
C ALA A 118 -1.71 20.55 5.47
N ASP A 119 -1.62 21.86 5.22
CA ASP A 119 -0.69 22.76 5.92
C ASP A 119 -0.95 22.83 7.43
N LYS A 120 -2.16 22.49 7.90
CA LYS A 120 -2.55 22.41 9.32
C LYS A 120 -2.48 20.99 9.90
N ALA A 121 -2.21 19.98 9.09
CA ALA A 121 -2.18 18.60 9.54
C ALA A 121 -1.07 18.38 10.57
N ASN A 122 -1.39 17.67 11.66
CA ASN A 122 -0.42 17.24 12.65
C ASN A 122 0.64 16.34 12.01
N THR A 123 1.86 16.39 12.55
CA THR A 123 2.93 15.47 12.11
C THR A 123 2.80 14.14 12.84
N GLY A 124 2.86 13.03 12.10
CA GLY A 124 2.76 11.70 12.66
C GLY A 124 2.76 10.60 11.59
N LEU A 125 2.23 9.43 11.94
CA LEU A 125 2.27 8.21 11.13
C LEU A 125 0.87 7.68 10.77
N LYS A 126 -0.17 8.23 11.39
CA LYS A 126 -1.55 7.81 11.18
C LYS A 126 -2.10 8.42 9.91
N ARG A 127 -3.12 7.78 9.37
CA ARG A 127 -3.84 8.28 8.21
C ARG A 127 -4.38 9.70 8.46
N GLY A 128 -4.15 10.62 7.52
CA GLY A 128 -4.49 12.03 7.63
C GLY A 128 -3.42 12.91 8.28
N GLU A 129 -2.38 12.32 8.88
CA GLU A 129 -1.25 13.07 9.43
C GLU A 129 -0.18 13.33 8.37
N ARG A 130 0.57 14.40 8.55
CA ARG A 130 1.76 14.72 7.76
C ARG A 130 2.91 13.81 8.20
N PHE A 131 3.48 13.05 7.28
CA PHE A 131 4.63 12.21 7.61
C PHE A 131 5.87 13.05 7.95
N TYR A 132 6.72 12.53 8.84
CA TYR A 132 7.98 13.16 9.23
C TYR A 132 8.88 13.45 8.01
N ASP A 133 9.48 14.64 7.98
CA ASP A 133 10.36 15.02 6.88
C ASP A 133 11.73 14.37 7.02
N LEU A 134 11.87 13.15 6.49
CA LEU A 134 13.12 12.40 6.51
C LEU A 134 14.16 13.06 5.59
N ALA A 135 15.42 13.08 6.04
CA ALA A 135 16.57 13.37 5.20
C ALA A 135 17.23 12.05 4.77
N PHE A 136 17.63 11.93 3.51
CA PHE A 136 18.27 10.73 2.97
C PHE A 136 19.01 11.08 1.68
N LYS A 137 19.61 10.10 1.01
CA LYS A 137 20.21 10.29 -0.32
C LYS A 137 19.49 9.49 -1.38
N ASN A 138 19.39 10.09 -2.56
CA ASN A 138 18.83 9.44 -3.74
C ASN A 138 19.76 8.33 -4.28
N PRO A 139 19.33 7.55 -5.29
CA PRO A 139 20.16 6.50 -5.89
C PRO A 139 21.49 6.98 -6.49
N GLN A 140 21.63 8.29 -6.75
CA GLN A 140 22.86 8.93 -7.22
C GLN A 140 23.75 9.45 -6.07
N GLY A 141 23.36 9.23 -4.82
CA GLY A 141 24.08 9.70 -3.63
C GLY A 141 23.87 11.18 -3.28
N LYS A 142 22.97 11.88 -3.98
CA LYS A 142 22.65 13.28 -3.68
C LYS A 142 21.72 13.37 -2.47
N ALA A 143 22.07 14.21 -1.51
CA ALA A 143 21.22 14.52 -0.35
C ALA A 143 19.88 15.11 -0.80
N MET A 144 18.81 14.67 -0.14
CA MET A 144 17.44 15.14 -0.35
C MET A 144 16.63 14.97 0.92
N LYS A 145 15.47 15.62 0.96
CA LYS A 145 14.46 15.43 2.00
C LYS A 145 13.14 14.97 1.40
N LEU A 146 12.30 14.31 2.21
CA LEU A 146 11.01 13.81 1.77
C LEU A 146 10.10 14.93 1.25
N SER A 147 10.21 16.12 1.83
CA SER A 147 9.50 17.33 1.36
C SER A 147 9.96 17.85 0.00
N ASP A 148 11.11 17.42 -0.54
CA ASP A 148 11.49 17.72 -1.93
C ASP A 148 10.61 16.95 -2.94
N LEU A 149 9.87 15.92 -2.49
CA LEU A 149 8.96 15.12 -3.33
C LEU A 149 7.51 15.62 -3.29
N ARG A 150 7.22 16.75 -2.63
CA ARG A 150 5.87 17.34 -2.64
C ARG A 150 5.43 17.62 -4.08
N GLY A 151 4.14 17.45 -4.33
CA GLY A 151 3.56 17.42 -5.69
C GLY A 151 3.51 16.02 -6.31
N LYS A 152 4.19 15.03 -5.73
CA LYS A 152 4.13 13.61 -6.14
C LYS A 152 3.56 12.76 -5.01
N VAL A 153 2.87 11.70 -5.39
CA VAL A 153 2.55 10.58 -4.50
C VAL A 153 3.83 9.80 -4.22
N VAL A 154 4.07 9.42 -2.98
CA VAL A 154 5.28 8.71 -2.57
C VAL A 154 4.92 7.35 -1.97
N VAL A 155 5.42 6.27 -2.57
CA VAL A 155 5.48 4.95 -1.94
C VAL A 155 6.77 4.87 -1.15
N LEU A 156 6.71 5.12 0.15
CA LEU A 156 7.85 5.13 1.06
C LEU A 156 7.95 3.78 1.76
N HIS A 157 9.00 3.03 1.45
CA HIS A 157 9.17 1.66 1.90
C HIS A 157 10.46 1.48 2.69
N PHE A 158 10.35 1.03 3.94
CA PHE A 158 11.48 0.80 4.83
C PHE A 158 11.85 -0.69 4.81
N TRP A 159 13.09 -0.99 4.42
CA TRP A 159 13.51 -2.37 4.17
C TRP A 159 15.00 -2.59 4.41
N GLY A 160 15.42 -3.86 4.37
CA GLY A 160 16.84 -4.24 4.33
C GLY A 160 17.07 -5.62 3.72
N SER A 161 18.22 -5.82 3.09
CA SER A 161 18.69 -7.09 2.55
C SER A 161 18.89 -8.16 3.65
N TRP A 162 19.11 -7.73 4.89
CA TRP A 162 19.21 -8.60 6.06
C TRP A 162 17.85 -9.12 6.55
N CYS A 163 16.73 -8.55 6.10
CA CYS A 163 15.38 -8.83 6.56
C CYS A 163 14.69 -9.87 5.65
N PRO A 164 14.46 -11.12 6.09
CA PRO A 164 13.87 -12.15 5.25
C PRO A 164 12.47 -11.83 4.71
N PRO A 165 11.53 -11.25 5.48
CA PRO A 165 10.25 -10.80 4.95
C PRO A 165 10.41 -9.74 3.85
N CYS A 166 11.29 -8.76 4.06
CA CYS A 166 11.59 -7.73 3.07
C CYS A 166 12.09 -8.34 1.76
N ARG A 167 13.04 -9.28 1.84
CA ARG A 167 13.57 -10.00 0.66
C ARG A 167 12.49 -10.69 -0.16
N ARG A 168 11.46 -11.24 0.48
CA ARG A 168 10.33 -11.90 -0.20
C ARG A 168 9.42 -10.91 -0.91
N GLU A 169 9.32 -9.68 -0.42
CA GLU A 169 8.48 -8.62 -1.00
C GLU A 169 9.16 -7.83 -2.13
N MET A 170 10.49 -7.73 -2.14
CA MET A 170 11.22 -6.95 -3.15
C MET A 170 10.91 -7.32 -4.62
N PRO A 171 10.65 -8.59 -5.01
CA PRO A 171 10.15 -8.92 -6.35
C PRO A 171 8.80 -8.27 -6.70
N GLU A 172 7.90 -8.13 -5.73
CA GLU A 172 6.61 -7.44 -5.91
C GLU A 172 6.82 -5.93 -6.06
N MET A 173 7.75 -5.35 -5.30
CA MET A 173 8.16 -3.95 -5.50
C MET A 173 8.74 -3.71 -6.90
N GLN A 174 9.51 -4.68 -7.42
CA GLN A 174 10.01 -4.62 -8.79
C GLN A 174 8.88 -4.68 -9.82
N GLN A 175 7.85 -5.51 -9.59
CA GLN A 175 6.67 -5.55 -10.45
C GLN A 175 5.91 -4.24 -10.43
N LEU A 176 5.64 -3.69 -9.24
CA LEU A 176 5.00 -2.40 -9.08
C LEU A 176 5.80 -1.29 -9.80
N HIS A 177 7.12 -1.26 -9.61
CA HIS A 177 8.00 -0.31 -10.29
C HIS A 177 7.89 -0.39 -11.82
N ARG A 178 7.83 -1.60 -12.39
CA ARG A 178 7.62 -1.77 -13.84
C ARG A 178 6.25 -1.28 -14.30
N GLN A 179 5.20 -1.54 -13.51
CA GLN A 179 3.83 -1.12 -13.84
C GLN A 179 3.65 0.40 -13.75
N LEU A 180 4.31 1.04 -12.78
CA LEU A 180 4.33 2.49 -12.64
C LEU A 180 5.16 3.17 -13.74
N GLY A 181 6.18 2.49 -14.29
CA GLY A 181 7.03 3.02 -15.35
C GLY A 181 7.63 4.37 -14.98
N ASP A 182 7.63 5.31 -15.93
CA ASP A 182 8.12 6.68 -15.76
C ASP A 182 7.04 7.65 -15.28
N SER A 183 6.09 7.19 -14.45
CA SER A 183 4.98 8.02 -13.95
C SER A 183 5.50 9.37 -13.41
N PRO A 184 5.00 10.50 -13.93
CA PRO A 184 5.42 11.82 -13.46
C PRO A 184 4.83 12.15 -12.09
N ASP A 185 3.75 11.48 -11.68
CA ASP A 185 3.00 11.79 -10.45
C ASP A 185 3.35 10.88 -9.26
N ILE A 186 3.98 9.73 -9.49
CA ILE A 186 4.21 8.72 -8.44
C ILE A 186 5.71 8.42 -8.33
N LYS A 187 6.23 8.39 -7.10
CA LYS A 187 7.64 8.06 -6.82
C LYS A 187 7.74 6.94 -5.79
N MET A 188 8.55 5.93 -6.10
CA MET A 188 8.94 4.91 -5.14
C MET A 188 10.23 5.31 -4.44
N VAL A 189 10.20 5.32 -3.10
CA VAL A 189 11.36 5.55 -2.23
C VAL A 189 11.58 4.28 -1.44
N LEU A 190 12.43 3.38 -1.97
CA LEU A 190 12.82 2.15 -1.28
C LEU A 190 14.01 2.44 -0.38
N LEU A 191 13.69 2.91 0.83
CA LEU A 191 14.64 3.40 1.81
C LEU A 191 15.25 2.23 2.60
N GLN A 192 16.53 1.99 2.37
CA GLN A 192 17.28 0.99 3.11
C GLN A 192 17.48 1.46 4.57
N VAL A 193 17.41 0.53 5.52
CA VAL A 193 17.72 0.78 6.95
C VAL A 193 18.64 -0.28 7.57
N ARG A 194 19.39 0.11 8.61
CA ARG A 194 20.24 -0.77 9.45
C ARG A 194 21.34 -1.57 8.72
N GLU A 195 21.84 -1.08 7.59
CA GLU A 195 22.97 -1.65 6.83
C GLU A 195 23.62 -0.59 5.93
N ASP A 196 24.76 -0.86 5.32
CA ASP A 196 25.32 0.06 4.32
C ASP A 196 24.53 -0.02 2.99
N ILE A 197 24.29 1.11 2.32
CA ILE A 197 23.59 1.15 1.02
C ILE A 197 24.31 0.31 -0.04
N GLY A 198 25.64 0.19 0.02
CA GLY A 198 26.42 -0.69 -0.86
C GLY A 198 26.10 -2.16 -0.65
N THR A 199 25.79 -2.58 0.59
CA THR A 199 25.35 -3.95 0.90
C THR A 199 23.99 -4.23 0.29
N ALA A 200 23.01 -3.37 0.53
CA ALA A 200 21.67 -3.49 -0.05
C ALA A 200 21.71 -3.47 -1.58
N SER A 201 22.51 -2.57 -2.16
CA SER A 201 22.68 -2.46 -3.61
C SER A 201 23.34 -3.69 -4.22
N LYS A 202 24.35 -4.28 -3.55
CA LYS A 202 24.98 -5.53 -3.99
C LYS A 202 23.97 -6.68 -3.99
N TRP A 203 23.19 -6.81 -2.93
CA TRP A 203 22.14 -7.82 -2.84
C TRP A 203 21.11 -7.66 -3.97
N ALA A 204 20.59 -6.44 -4.19
CA ALA A 204 19.60 -6.19 -5.23
C ALA A 204 20.12 -6.57 -6.63
N ARG A 205 21.39 -6.22 -6.95
CA ARG A 205 22.03 -6.64 -8.21
C ARG A 205 22.15 -8.16 -8.32
N GLN A 206 22.51 -8.86 -7.25
CA GLN A 206 22.57 -10.33 -7.24
C GLN A 206 21.19 -10.96 -7.48
N GLN A 207 20.13 -10.32 -7.01
CA GLN A 207 18.74 -10.73 -7.27
C GLN A 207 18.21 -10.22 -8.62
N ARG A 208 19.03 -9.54 -9.44
CA ARG A 208 18.65 -8.93 -10.72
C ARG A 208 17.50 -7.92 -10.60
N LEU A 209 17.42 -7.23 -9.46
CA LEU A 209 16.45 -6.17 -9.22
C LEU A 209 17.01 -4.82 -9.71
N GLN A 210 16.23 -4.14 -10.52
CA GLN A 210 16.44 -2.80 -11.06
C GLN A 210 15.48 -1.85 -10.37
N LEU A 211 15.80 -1.54 -9.12
CA LEU A 211 14.98 -0.74 -8.22
C LEU A 211 15.73 0.53 -7.77
N PRO A 212 15.04 1.67 -7.62
CA PRO A 212 15.65 2.89 -7.10
C PRO A 212 15.82 2.77 -5.58
N LEU A 213 17.02 2.40 -5.13
CA LEU A 213 17.34 2.26 -3.71
C LEU A 213 17.84 3.58 -3.13
N TYR A 214 17.33 3.95 -1.97
CA TYR A 214 17.66 5.19 -1.27
C TYR A 214 18.46 4.89 -0.01
N ASP A 215 19.50 5.69 0.25
CA ASP A 215 20.38 5.59 1.42
C ASP A 215 19.81 6.44 2.56
N SER A 216 19.35 5.81 3.63
CA SER A 216 18.86 6.51 4.82
C SER A 216 19.96 7.26 5.58
N GLY A 217 21.24 7.01 5.27
CA GLY A 217 22.38 7.46 6.06
C GLY A 217 22.70 6.55 7.25
N VAL A 218 21.97 5.44 7.41
CA VAL A 218 22.13 4.50 8.53
C VAL A 218 22.91 3.27 8.09
N SER A 219 24.23 3.25 8.32
CA SER A 219 25.14 2.23 7.80
C SER A 219 25.40 1.02 8.72
N LYS A 220 24.97 1.08 9.99
CA LYS A 220 25.25 0.03 11.00
C LYS A 220 23.96 -0.56 11.54
N LYS A 221 23.96 -1.87 11.81
CA LYS A 221 22.81 -2.60 12.35
C LYS A 221 22.31 -2.08 13.70
N ALA A 222 23.22 -1.53 14.50
CA ALA A 222 22.95 -0.94 15.81
C ALA A 222 22.53 0.54 15.74
N ASN A 223 22.74 1.22 14.61
CA ASN A 223 22.21 2.55 14.42
C ASN A 223 20.76 2.40 13.97
N ASP A 224 19.83 2.86 14.80
CA ASP A 224 18.40 2.81 14.54
C ASP A 224 17.79 4.20 14.37
N SER A 225 18.60 5.25 14.27
CA SER A 225 18.11 6.63 14.17
C SER A 225 18.14 7.12 12.72
N LEU A 226 16.96 7.38 12.16
CA LEU A 226 16.79 7.99 10.84
C LEU A 226 16.92 9.52 10.94
N PRO A 227 17.71 10.16 10.06
CA PRO A 227 17.87 11.61 10.09
C PRO A 227 16.62 12.34 9.57
N LEU A 228 16.30 13.46 10.21
CA LEU A 228 15.23 14.37 9.81
C LEU A 228 15.82 15.62 9.14
N ALA A 229 15.05 16.25 8.26
CA ALA A 229 15.44 17.46 7.53
C ALA A 229 15.75 18.65 8.44
N ASN A 230 15.19 18.67 9.66
CA ASN A 230 15.45 19.70 10.67
C ASN A 230 16.73 19.44 11.51
N GLY A 231 17.55 18.46 11.12
CA GLY A 231 18.79 18.12 11.82
C GLY A 231 18.61 17.23 13.05
N LYS A 232 17.38 16.89 13.44
CA LYS A 232 17.10 15.90 14.47
C LYS A 232 17.16 14.48 13.88
N SER A 233 16.85 13.48 14.71
CA SER A 233 16.65 12.11 14.27
C SER A 233 15.41 11.50 14.93
N ILE A 234 14.94 10.39 14.38
CA ILE A 234 13.81 9.62 14.86
C ILE A 234 14.17 8.14 14.81
N HIS A 235 13.83 7.38 15.85
CA HIS A 235 14.09 5.94 15.86
C HIS A 235 13.27 5.24 14.78
N ASP A 236 13.91 4.36 14.02
CA ASP A 236 13.30 3.63 12.92
C ASP A 236 12.15 2.75 13.41
N ARG A 237 12.19 2.21 14.64
CA ARG A 237 11.11 1.42 15.24
C ARG A 237 9.89 2.23 15.62
N TYR A 238 10.05 3.54 15.80
CA TYR A 238 8.89 4.40 15.94
C TYR A 238 8.14 4.53 14.60
N ILE A 239 8.87 4.59 13.49
CA ILE A 239 8.30 4.66 12.13
C ILE A 239 7.88 3.28 11.60
N ALA A 240 8.64 2.25 11.90
CA ALA A 240 8.55 0.92 11.32
C ALA A 240 8.81 -0.09 12.43
N GLU A 241 7.77 -0.35 13.23
CA GLU A 241 7.84 -1.28 14.35
C GLU A 241 8.35 -2.65 13.89
N VAL A 242 7.87 -3.12 12.73
CA VAL A 242 8.32 -4.34 12.06
C VAL A 242 8.68 -4.06 10.61
N PHE A 243 9.81 -4.58 10.14
CA PHE A 243 10.18 -4.49 8.74
C PHE A 243 9.66 -5.69 7.94
N PRO A 244 9.20 -5.48 6.70
CA PRO A 244 9.10 -4.19 6.02
C PRO A 244 7.92 -3.36 6.53
N THR A 245 7.99 -2.04 6.38
CA THR A 245 6.85 -1.13 6.58
C THR A 245 6.74 -0.23 5.35
N THR A 246 5.53 -0.03 4.86
CA THR A 246 5.28 0.86 3.72
C THR A 246 4.25 1.92 4.08
N TYR A 247 4.49 3.13 3.62
CA TYR A 247 3.54 4.24 3.63
C TYR A 247 3.27 4.69 2.20
N ILE A 248 2.03 5.05 1.92
CA ILE A 248 1.70 5.86 0.73
C ILE A 248 1.39 7.26 1.23
N LEU A 249 2.12 8.22 0.70
CA LEU A 249 1.98 9.63 1.00
C LEU A 249 1.38 10.34 -0.22
N ASP A 250 0.44 11.23 0.03
CA ASP A 250 -0.16 12.04 -1.02
C ASP A 250 0.77 13.17 -1.51
N LYS A 251 0.31 14.02 -2.43
CA LYS A 251 1.10 15.14 -3.00
C LYS A 251 1.49 16.18 -1.96
N HIS A 252 0.81 16.22 -0.81
CA HIS A 252 1.15 17.09 0.30
C HIS A 252 1.98 16.37 1.37
N GLY A 253 2.29 15.09 1.23
CA GLY A 253 3.01 14.30 2.23
C GLY A 253 2.13 13.84 3.40
N ILE A 254 0.82 13.76 3.18
CA ILE A 254 -0.15 13.21 4.12
C ILE A 254 -0.19 11.70 3.96
N VAL A 255 -0.19 10.96 5.07
CA VAL A 255 -0.35 9.51 5.06
C VAL A 255 -1.77 9.17 4.64
N VAL A 256 -1.92 8.47 3.52
CA VAL A 256 -3.20 7.93 3.04
C VAL A 256 -3.32 6.43 3.31
N PHE A 257 -2.17 5.78 3.47
CA PHE A 257 -2.08 4.34 3.71
C PHE A 257 -0.78 4.00 4.43
N SER A 258 -0.85 2.97 5.28
CA SER A 258 0.32 2.32 5.86
C SER A 258 0.10 0.81 5.92
N ASN A 259 1.20 0.05 5.84
CA ASN A 259 1.19 -1.40 6.02
C ASN A 259 2.45 -1.84 6.77
N VAL A 260 2.26 -2.69 7.77
CA VAL A 260 3.34 -3.32 8.53
C VAL A 260 3.42 -4.79 8.11
N GLY A 261 4.62 -5.24 7.74
CA GLY A 261 4.84 -6.56 7.16
C GLY A 261 4.82 -6.57 5.63
N PRO A 262 5.12 -7.73 5.01
CA PRO A 262 5.23 -7.84 3.56
C PRO A 262 3.85 -7.94 2.89
N ILE A 263 3.66 -7.19 1.81
CA ILE A 263 2.55 -7.36 0.86
C ILE A 263 3.00 -8.31 -0.26
N SER A 264 2.20 -9.35 -0.51
CA SER A 264 2.51 -10.38 -1.52
C SER A 264 2.09 -10.02 -2.94
N ARG A 265 1.28 -8.96 -3.13
CA ARG A 265 0.73 -8.55 -4.43
C ARG A 265 0.57 -7.03 -4.53
N TRP A 266 1.66 -6.31 -4.70
CA TRP A 266 1.63 -4.84 -4.79
C TRP A 266 0.83 -4.28 -5.97
N ALA A 267 0.64 -5.08 -7.03
CA ALA A 267 -0.18 -4.70 -8.18
C ALA A 267 -1.64 -4.37 -7.82
N GLU A 268 -2.17 -4.93 -6.72
CA GLU A 268 -3.54 -4.65 -6.25
C GLU A 268 -3.69 -3.22 -5.69
N TYR A 269 -2.59 -2.59 -5.30
CA TYR A 269 -2.55 -1.21 -4.80
C TYR A 269 -2.33 -0.19 -5.93
N LEU A 270 -2.15 -0.63 -7.17
CA LEU A 270 -1.97 0.28 -8.31
C LEU A 270 -3.15 1.26 -8.48
N PRO A 271 -4.44 0.84 -8.35
CA PRO A 271 -5.53 1.78 -8.46
C PRO A 271 -5.58 2.76 -7.27
N LEU A 272 -5.12 2.37 -6.07
CA LEU A 272 -4.92 3.29 -4.95
C LEU A 272 -3.93 4.38 -5.32
N LEU A 273 -2.76 4.03 -5.84
CA LEU A 273 -1.74 5.02 -6.22
C LEU A 273 -2.26 5.99 -7.28
N HIS A 274 -3.02 5.50 -8.26
CA HIS A 274 -3.62 6.36 -9.29
C HIS A 274 -4.75 7.24 -8.74
N ASP A 275 -5.59 6.73 -7.83
CA ASP A 275 -6.65 7.51 -7.20
C ASP A 275 -6.06 8.65 -6.34
N VAL A 276 -5.04 8.34 -5.53
CA VAL A 276 -4.31 9.34 -4.73
C VAL A 276 -3.69 10.39 -5.65
N ALA A 277 -3.05 9.98 -6.75
CA ALA A 277 -2.44 10.90 -7.71
C ALA A 277 -3.47 11.81 -8.39
N ALA A 278 -4.67 11.27 -8.66
CA ALA A 278 -5.76 11.97 -9.32
C ALA A 278 -6.52 12.93 -8.38
N ARG A 279 -6.56 12.68 -7.07
CA ARG A 279 -7.40 13.42 -6.10
C ARG A 279 -6.64 14.29 -5.12
N SER A 280 -5.40 13.95 -4.77
CA SER A 280 -4.63 14.72 -3.80
C SER A 280 -4.41 16.17 -4.27
N GLY A 281 -4.73 17.12 -3.39
CA GLY A 281 -4.58 18.56 -3.63
C GLY A 281 -5.63 19.21 -4.52
N LYS A 282 -6.75 18.51 -4.79
CA LYS A 282 -7.93 19.08 -5.45
C LYS A 282 -8.99 19.51 -4.44
#